data_AF-A0A821RTI5-F1
#
_entry.id   AF-A0A821RTI5-F1
#
_cell.length_a   1.000
_cell.length_b   1.000
_cell.length_c   1.000
_cell.angle_alpha   90.00
_cell.angle_beta   90.00
_cell.angle_gamma   90.00
#
_symmetry.space_group_name_H-M   'P 1'
#
loop_
_entity.id
_entity.type
_entity.pdbx_description
1 polymer ?
#
loop_
_entity_poly.entity_id
_entity_poly.type
_entity_poly.pdbx_seq_one_letter_code
_entity_poly.pdbx_strand_id
1 'polypeptide(L)'
;TLSNDISCRIAHIQCLVETLKQRKPNVSSIPGDIQFVIDRGIKLINSLKEVKNVSDEIKAKDDSDNDLKICCEKYISLLNGKDDAKRECESFIEICETLLYYIENAEFENYFPSLNQLMNTWERSLVEKKGFEPKVIQVFKSFESDLKRIVLPTVPCRIGFIGETSVGKTSLLKYLRNIDYYDTDNSKTEIATERRILSPVRVGKSTLCQLEFDTQYTDGTEVIFVDIEGSTDYDTDLESGNYFDEIRKADCDLYILVFDNRFADMHKNWHNYIVKELNRECWLVRNKIDDLFLRTFKEDVGQEFNSSSEAKRNRYAEKIIKRIRESVSSGTNGIKLYLTFSSCDTDGLNENLSKEPYG
;
A
#
# COMPACT_ATOMS: atom_id res chain seq x y z
N THR A 1 46.24 17.50 8.80
CA THR A 1 45.53 17.71 7.53
C THR A 1 45.62 16.48 6.63
N LEU A 2 46.81 16.03 6.19
CA LEU A 2 46.98 14.87 5.30
C LEU A 2 46.32 13.55 5.78
N SER A 3 46.67 13.06 6.98
CA SER A 3 46.08 11.81 7.52
C SER A 3 44.54 11.84 7.62
N ASN A 4 43.95 13.01 7.87
CA ASN A 4 42.49 13.16 7.89
C ASN A 4 41.91 13.05 6.47
N ASP A 5 42.52 13.69 5.48
CA ASP A 5 42.12 13.60 4.07
C ASP A 5 42.19 12.15 3.56
N ILE A 6 43.30 11.45 3.85
CA ILE A 6 43.45 10.02 3.52
C ILE A 6 42.33 9.18 4.17
N SER A 7 42.00 9.46 5.44
CA SER A 7 40.93 8.76 6.16
C SER A 7 39.56 8.99 5.53
N CYS A 8 39.25 10.24 5.14
CA CYS A 8 38.00 10.57 4.46
C CYS A 8 37.86 9.82 3.14
N ARG A 9 38.93 9.74 2.34
CA ARG A 9 38.92 9.02 1.06
C ARG A 9 38.79 7.52 1.21
N ILE A 10 39.46 6.93 2.20
CA ILE A 10 39.27 5.52 2.56
C ILE A 10 37.80 5.25 2.91
N ALA A 11 37.22 6.06 3.80
CA ALA A 11 35.84 5.90 4.23
C ALA A 11 34.85 6.03 3.06
N HIS A 12 35.09 6.98 2.15
CA HIS A 12 34.26 7.18 0.97
C HIS A 12 34.26 5.97 0.03
N ILE A 13 35.43 5.49 -0.41
CA ILE A 13 35.50 4.32 -1.31
C ILE A 13 34.94 3.08 -0.60
N GLN A 14 35.22 2.91 0.69
CA GLN A 14 34.73 1.77 1.45
C GLN A 14 33.20 1.77 1.54
N CYS A 15 32.58 2.94 1.73
CA CYS A 15 31.13 3.08 1.69
C CYS A 15 30.57 2.64 0.33
N LEU A 16 31.13 3.14 -0.78
CA LEU A 16 30.69 2.78 -2.13
C LEU A 16 30.82 1.27 -2.41
N VAL A 17 31.96 0.67 -2.05
CA VAL A 17 32.19 -0.77 -2.23
C VAL A 17 31.18 -1.61 -1.44
N GLU A 18 30.92 -1.26 -0.19
CA GLU A 18 29.97 -2.01 0.64
C GLU A 18 28.52 -1.82 0.17
N THR A 19 28.13 -0.61 -0.24
CA THR A 19 26.82 -0.36 -0.86
C THR A 19 26.62 -1.21 -2.11
N LEU A 20 27.62 -1.27 -3.00
CA LEU A 20 27.53 -2.07 -4.23
C LEU A 20 27.37 -3.57 -3.93
N LYS A 21 28.12 -4.11 -2.96
CA LYS A 21 27.98 -5.51 -2.51
C LYS A 21 26.59 -5.80 -1.94
N GLN A 22 26.06 -4.90 -1.11
CA GLN A 22 24.75 -5.06 -0.49
C GLN A 22 23.60 -5.04 -1.51
N ARG A 23 23.73 -4.27 -2.60
CA ARG A 23 22.70 -4.11 -3.64
C ARG A 23 22.65 -5.23 -4.67
N LYS A 24 23.65 -6.13 -4.71
CA LYS A 24 23.68 -7.34 -5.57
C LYS A 24 23.74 -8.65 -4.76
N PRO A 25 22.81 -8.93 -3.83
CA PRO A 25 22.91 -10.11 -2.96
C PRO A 25 22.48 -11.43 -3.62
N ASN A 26 21.80 -11.38 -4.79
CA ASN A 26 21.03 -12.52 -5.32
C ASN A 26 21.50 -13.07 -6.67
N VAL A 27 22.70 -12.73 -7.14
CA VAL A 27 23.28 -13.39 -8.33
C VAL A 27 24.32 -14.38 -7.83
N SER A 28 24.21 -15.65 -8.25
CA SER A 28 25.13 -16.74 -7.89
C SER A 28 26.61 -16.45 -8.21
N SER A 29 26.88 -15.39 -8.98
CA SER A 29 28.18 -14.76 -9.13
C SER A 29 28.03 -13.27 -9.46
N ILE A 30 28.87 -12.41 -8.88
CA ILE A 30 29.00 -11.01 -9.29
C ILE A 30 29.58 -11.00 -10.72
N PRO A 31 28.99 -10.25 -11.67
CA PRO A 31 29.56 -10.06 -13.01
C PRO A 31 31.03 -9.65 -12.94
N GLY A 32 31.87 -10.21 -13.82
CA GLY A 32 33.32 -10.07 -13.73
C GLY A 32 33.82 -8.62 -13.85
N ASP A 33 33.09 -7.77 -14.58
CA ASP A 33 33.32 -6.34 -14.70
C ASP A 33 33.04 -5.60 -13.37
N ILE A 34 31.94 -5.93 -12.69
CA ILE A 34 31.61 -5.38 -11.37
C ILE A 34 32.65 -5.82 -10.33
N GLN A 35 33.03 -7.11 -10.34
CA GLN A 35 34.04 -7.65 -9.43
C GLN A 35 35.39 -6.95 -9.63
N PHE A 36 35.78 -6.71 -10.88
CA PHE A 36 37.02 -6.00 -11.21
C PHE A 36 37.05 -4.58 -10.62
N VAL A 37 35.94 -3.86 -10.64
CA VAL A 37 35.84 -2.51 -10.07
C VAL A 37 35.89 -2.54 -8.54
N ILE A 38 35.21 -3.50 -7.92
CA ILE A 38 35.30 -3.74 -6.47
C ILE A 38 36.75 -4.00 -6.07
N ASP A 39 37.46 -4.86 -6.81
CA ASP A 39 38.86 -5.21 -6.53
C ASP A 39 39.77 -3.99 -6.70
N ARG A 40 39.54 -3.13 -7.70
CA ARG A 40 40.26 -1.84 -7.85
C ARG A 40 40.02 -0.93 -6.64
N GLY A 41 38.77 -0.81 -6.18
CA GLY A 41 38.43 -0.01 -5.00
C GLY A 41 39.11 -0.52 -3.73
N ILE A 42 39.06 -1.84 -3.48
CA ILE A 42 39.73 -2.49 -2.34
C ILE A 42 41.25 -2.28 -2.41
N LYS A 43 41.85 -2.44 -3.59
CA LYS A 43 43.29 -2.21 -3.77
C LYS A 43 43.68 -0.78 -3.44
N LEU A 44 42.92 0.21 -3.90
CA LEU A 44 43.17 1.62 -3.57
C LEU A 44 43.01 1.88 -2.06
N ILE A 45 41.97 1.34 -1.42
CA ILE A 45 41.79 1.43 0.03
C ILE A 45 43.03 0.90 0.78
N ASN A 46 43.54 -0.27 0.39
CA ASN A 46 44.69 -0.88 1.05
C ASN A 46 45.95 -0.03 0.87
N SER A 47 46.21 0.48 -0.35
CA SER A 47 47.34 1.37 -0.59
C SER A 47 47.23 2.70 0.16
N LEU A 48 46.02 3.27 0.32
CA LEU A 48 45.80 4.47 1.13
C LEU A 48 46.00 4.20 2.63
N LYS A 49 45.59 3.03 3.13
CA LYS A 49 45.84 2.61 4.52
C LYS A 49 47.33 2.51 4.83
N GLU A 50 48.12 1.96 3.90
CA GLU A 50 49.58 1.93 4.04
C GLU A 50 50.17 3.34 4.15
N VAL A 51 49.78 4.26 3.26
CA VAL A 51 50.24 5.65 3.30
C VAL A 51 49.82 6.35 4.59
N LYS A 52 48.59 6.11 5.06
CA LYS A 52 48.11 6.65 6.33
C LYS A 52 48.96 6.16 7.50
N ASN A 53 49.23 4.86 7.60
CA ASN A 53 50.02 4.30 8.69
C ASN A 53 51.42 4.94 8.73
N VAL A 54 52.07 5.06 7.57
CA VAL A 54 53.36 5.76 7.45
C VAL A 54 53.25 7.23 7.86
N SER A 55 52.20 7.94 7.42
CA SER A 55 51.97 9.34 7.81
C SER A 55 51.76 9.51 9.32
N ASP A 56 51.08 8.58 9.98
CA ASP A 56 50.82 8.63 11.42
C ASP A 56 52.09 8.30 12.22
N GLU A 57 52.92 7.37 11.73
CA GLU A 57 54.24 7.07 12.32
C GLU A 57 55.23 8.24 12.22
N ILE A 58 55.26 8.95 11.08
CA ILE A 58 56.13 10.12 10.90
C ILE A 58 55.74 11.23 11.89
N LYS A 59 54.44 11.51 12.03
CA LYS A 59 53.95 12.50 13.01
C LYS A 59 54.30 12.14 14.45
N ALA A 60 54.35 10.85 14.79
CA ALA A 60 54.68 10.41 16.14
C ALA A 60 56.18 10.56 16.48
N LYS A 61 57.06 10.66 15.47
CA LYS A 61 58.52 10.73 15.63
C LYS A 61 59.08 12.15 15.61
N ASP A 62 58.26 13.15 15.33
CA ASP A 62 58.61 14.59 15.35
C ASP A 62 59.85 14.95 14.51
N ASP A 63 60.18 14.16 13.48
CA ASP A 63 61.39 14.32 12.69
C ASP A 63 61.23 13.88 11.22
N SER A 64 61.97 14.57 10.34
CA SER A 64 62.10 14.41 8.87
C SER A 64 60.97 14.98 7.97
N ASP A 65 61.12 16.25 7.59
CA ASP A 65 60.38 16.88 6.46
C ASP A 65 60.49 16.09 5.15
N ASN A 66 61.59 15.34 4.98
CA ASN A 66 61.83 14.54 3.78
C ASN A 66 60.92 13.32 3.70
N ASP A 67 60.67 12.64 4.82
CA ASP A 67 59.78 11.47 4.85
C ASP A 67 58.31 11.87 4.67
N LEU A 68 57.91 13.02 5.21
CA LEU A 68 56.59 13.58 4.97
C LEU A 68 56.39 13.92 3.48
N LYS A 69 57.42 14.48 2.82
CA LYS A 69 57.38 14.77 1.39
C LYS A 69 57.22 13.49 0.54
N ILE A 70 57.99 12.44 0.84
CA ILE A 70 57.86 11.13 0.16
C ILE A 70 56.46 10.54 0.37
N CYS A 71 55.90 10.67 1.57
CA CYS A 71 54.55 10.23 1.88
C CYS A 71 53.49 10.98 1.06
N CYS A 72 53.62 12.31 0.95
CA CYS A 72 52.76 13.15 0.10
C CYS A 72 52.86 12.78 -1.39
N GLU A 73 54.07 12.54 -1.90
CA GLU A 73 54.27 12.14 -3.31
C GLU A 73 53.64 10.77 -3.60
N LYS A 74 53.79 9.80 -2.68
CA LYS A 74 53.13 8.49 -2.79
C LYS A 74 51.60 8.65 -2.75
N TYR A 75 51.08 9.51 -1.88
CA TYR A 75 49.65 9.81 -1.81
C TYR A 75 49.12 10.40 -3.12
N ILE A 76 49.79 11.43 -3.65
CA ILE A 76 49.40 12.09 -4.91
C ILE A 76 49.49 11.09 -6.08
N SER A 77 50.52 10.26 -6.13
CA SER A 77 50.67 9.22 -7.16
C SER A 77 49.52 8.21 -7.13
N LEU A 78 49.04 7.81 -5.95
CA LEU A 78 47.87 6.94 -5.83
C LEU A 78 46.58 7.60 -6.33
N LEU A 79 46.43 8.92 -6.12
CA LEU A 79 45.24 9.66 -6.53
C LEU A 79 45.23 9.97 -8.03
N ASN A 80 46.39 10.29 -8.62
CA ASN A 80 46.49 10.68 -10.03
C ASN A 80 46.70 9.47 -10.96
N GLY A 81 47.35 8.41 -10.46
CA GLY A 81 47.77 7.26 -11.25
C GLY A 81 49.24 7.36 -11.69
N LYS A 82 49.67 6.46 -12.59
CA LYS A 82 51.07 6.34 -13.06
C LYS A 82 51.46 7.29 -14.21
N ASP A 83 50.54 8.13 -14.66
CA ASP A 83 50.71 8.92 -15.88
C ASP A 83 50.71 10.41 -15.51
N ASP A 84 51.85 11.08 -15.73
CA ASP A 84 52.10 12.47 -15.30
C ASP A 84 51.21 13.49 -16.03
N ALA A 85 50.52 13.07 -17.10
CA ALA A 85 49.59 13.90 -17.86
C ALA A 85 48.16 13.95 -17.28
N LYS A 86 47.88 13.20 -16.21
CA LYS A 86 46.54 13.09 -15.61
C LYS A 86 46.17 14.28 -14.72
N ARG A 87 44.88 14.61 -14.68
CA ARG A 87 44.33 15.64 -13.80
C ARG A 87 44.50 15.22 -12.33
N GLU A 88 44.56 16.20 -11.43
CA GLU A 88 44.59 15.91 -10.00
C GLU A 88 43.41 15.01 -9.59
N CYS A 89 43.71 13.97 -8.82
CA CYS A 89 42.78 12.95 -8.33
C CYS A 89 42.07 12.09 -9.39
N GLU A 90 42.51 12.08 -10.64
CA GLU A 90 41.79 11.41 -11.73
C GLU A 90 41.54 9.92 -11.46
N SER A 91 42.53 9.16 -10.98
CA SER A 91 42.35 7.74 -10.68
C SER A 91 41.39 7.48 -9.52
N PHE A 92 41.37 8.37 -8.53
CA PHE A 92 40.42 8.28 -7.41
C PHE A 92 38.99 8.55 -7.89
N ILE A 93 38.81 9.62 -8.68
CA ILE A 93 37.52 10.02 -9.24
C ILE A 93 36.98 8.92 -10.16
N GLU A 94 37.80 8.40 -11.06
CA GLU A 94 37.43 7.31 -11.98
C GLU A 94 36.86 6.10 -11.22
N ILE A 95 37.50 5.68 -10.13
CA ILE A 95 37.04 4.56 -9.31
C ILE A 95 35.70 4.90 -8.63
N CYS A 96 35.55 6.09 -8.07
CA CYS A 96 34.33 6.49 -7.39
C CYS A 96 33.14 6.59 -8.36
N GLU A 97 33.33 7.25 -9.50
CA GLU A 97 32.31 7.37 -10.56
C GLU A 97 31.90 6.00 -11.10
N THR A 98 32.87 5.10 -11.31
CA THR A 98 32.57 3.74 -11.78
C THR A 98 31.78 2.95 -10.72
N LEU A 99 32.14 3.05 -9.44
CA LEU A 99 31.38 2.41 -8.36
C LEU A 99 29.95 2.97 -8.27
N LEU A 100 29.79 4.30 -8.35
CA LEU A 100 28.49 4.97 -8.34
C LEU A 100 27.62 4.50 -9.50
N TYR A 101 28.16 4.49 -10.72
CA TYR A 101 27.46 3.98 -11.91
C TYR A 101 26.90 2.57 -11.70
N TYR A 102 27.70 1.66 -11.12
CA TYR A 102 27.23 0.30 -10.85
C TYR A 102 26.21 0.22 -9.71
N ILE A 103 26.29 1.09 -8.70
CA ILE A 103 25.27 1.20 -7.64
C ILE A 103 23.95 1.68 -8.25
N GLU A 104 23.97 2.76 -9.03
CA GLU A 104 22.78 3.31 -9.69
C GLU A 104 22.13 2.28 -10.63
N ASN A 105 22.93 1.55 -11.41
CA ASN A 105 22.43 0.47 -12.23
C ASN A 105 21.80 -0.65 -11.40
N ALA A 106 22.43 -1.06 -10.29
CA ALA A 106 21.85 -2.07 -9.40
C ALA A 106 20.52 -1.58 -8.79
N GLU A 107 20.41 -0.31 -8.41
CA GLU A 107 19.15 0.28 -7.93
C GLU A 107 18.09 0.32 -9.03
N PHE A 108 18.46 0.75 -10.23
CA PHE A 108 17.57 0.75 -11.38
C PHE A 108 17.03 -0.64 -11.69
N GLU A 109 17.88 -1.67 -11.73
CA GLU A 109 17.45 -3.06 -11.94
C GLU A 109 16.48 -3.55 -10.86
N ASN A 110 16.71 -3.16 -9.60
CA ASN A 110 15.87 -3.55 -8.48
C ASN A 110 14.49 -2.89 -8.54
N TYR A 111 14.44 -1.58 -8.81
CA TYR A 111 13.19 -0.82 -8.89
C TYR A 111 12.42 -1.09 -10.19
N PHE A 112 13.11 -1.18 -11.33
CA PHE A 112 12.54 -1.25 -12.67
C PHE A 112 12.96 -2.52 -13.46
N PRO A 113 12.69 -3.73 -12.96
CA PRO A 113 13.14 -4.97 -13.59
C PRO A 113 12.49 -5.21 -14.96
N SER A 114 11.21 -4.84 -15.13
CA SER A 114 10.49 -5.05 -16.39
C SER A 114 11.05 -4.14 -17.47
N LEU A 115 11.33 -2.88 -17.11
CA LEU A 115 11.97 -1.92 -18.01
C LEU A 115 13.41 -2.34 -18.34
N ASN A 116 14.18 -2.77 -17.33
CA ASN A 116 15.53 -3.27 -17.53
C ASN A 116 15.56 -4.48 -18.48
N GLN A 117 14.65 -5.44 -18.34
CA GLN A 117 14.55 -6.60 -19.23
C GLN A 117 14.25 -6.19 -20.68
N LEU A 118 13.36 -5.20 -20.87
CA LEU A 118 13.03 -4.66 -22.19
C LEU A 118 14.27 -4.02 -22.84
N MET A 119 14.98 -3.16 -22.10
CA MET A 119 16.20 -2.48 -22.58
C MET A 119 17.29 -3.49 -22.97
N ASN A 120 17.50 -4.54 -22.16
CA ASN A 120 18.43 -5.63 -22.47
C ASN A 120 18.04 -6.39 -23.76
N THR A 121 16.74 -6.60 -23.99
CA THR A 121 16.24 -7.26 -25.20
C THR A 121 16.46 -6.38 -26.43
N TRP A 122 16.27 -5.07 -26.28
CA TRP A 122 16.49 -4.08 -27.31
C TRP A 122 17.96 -3.98 -27.72
N GLU A 123 18.87 -3.95 -26.75
CA GLU A 123 20.30 -3.94 -26.99
C GLU A 123 20.76 -5.20 -27.76
N ARG A 124 20.29 -6.39 -27.37
CA ARG A 124 20.56 -7.63 -28.10
C ARG A 124 20.02 -7.60 -29.54
N SER A 125 18.82 -7.04 -29.73
CA SER A 125 18.17 -6.95 -31.04
C SER A 125 18.91 -6.01 -31.99
N LEU A 126 19.47 -4.90 -31.47
CA LEU A 126 20.32 -3.97 -32.21
C LEU A 126 21.60 -4.66 -32.71
N VAL A 127 22.23 -5.49 -31.87
CA VAL A 127 23.42 -6.27 -32.23
C VAL A 127 23.12 -7.31 -33.31
N GLU A 128 21.93 -7.92 -33.28
CA GLU A 128 21.49 -8.94 -34.24
C GLU A 128 21.07 -8.39 -35.62
N LYS A 129 21.10 -7.06 -35.86
CA LYS A 129 20.69 -6.39 -37.10
C LYS A 129 19.31 -6.78 -37.64
N LYS A 130 18.43 -7.34 -36.81
CA LYS A 130 17.00 -7.50 -37.14
C LYS A 130 16.38 -6.11 -37.09
N GLY A 131 15.52 -5.77 -38.06
CA GLY A 131 14.85 -4.46 -38.17
C GLY A 131 14.22 -4.03 -36.85
N PHE A 132 14.99 -3.27 -36.07
CA PHE A 132 14.69 -2.92 -34.70
C PHE A 132 13.90 -1.63 -34.71
N GLU A 133 12.62 -1.71 -34.33
CA GLU A 133 11.77 -0.55 -34.11
C GLU A 133 11.43 -0.47 -32.62
N PRO A 134 12.18 0.31 -31.82
CA PRO A 134 11.83 0.55 -30.43
C PRO A 134 10.50 1.29 -30.40
N LYS A 135 9.48 0.66 -29.81
CA LYS A 135 8.19 1.32 -29.64
C LYS A 135 8.19 1.98 -28.27
N VAL A 136 8.20 3.31 -28.26
CA VAL A 136 8.13 4.14 -27.04
C VAL A 136 7.00 3.68 -26.10
N ILE A 137 5.88 3.18 -26.65
CA ILE A 137 4.78 2.63 -25.87
C ILE A 137 5.14 1.41 -25.01
N GLN A 138 6.12 0.59 -25.43
CA GLN A 138 6.58 -0.57 -24.66
C GLN A 138 7.36 -0.12 -23.42
N VAL A 139 8.18 0.93 -23.55
CA VAL A 139 8.89 1.54 -22.42
C VAL A 139 7.91 2.06 -21.38
N PHE A 140 6.89 2.82 -21.81
CA PHE A 140 5.86 3.32 -20.90
C PHE A 140 5.10 2.20 -20.20
N LYS A 141 4.73 1.12 -20.92
CA LYS A 141 4.05 -0.04 -20.31
C LYS A 141 4.91 -0.77 -19.28
N SER A 142 6.20 -0.99 -19.58
CA SER A 142 7.12 -1.61 -18.62
C SER A 142 7.34 -0.72 -17.40
N PHE A 143 7.50 0.58 -17.60
CA PHE A 143 7.63 1.55 -16.53
C PHE A 143 6.37 1.63 -15.65
N GLU A 144 5.18 1.67 -16.24
CA GLU A 144 3.91 1.61 -15.50
C GLU A 144 3.78 0.33 -14.67
N SER A 145 4.19 -0.81 -15.24
CA SER A 145 4.18 -2.10 -14.52
C SER A 145 5.09 -2.07 -13.30
N ASP A 146 6.29 -1.53 -13.45
CA ASP A 146 7.26 -1.41 -12.36
C ASP A 146 6.80 -0.38 -11.31
N LEU A 147 6.24 0.76 -11.73
CA LEU A 147 5.64 1.75 -10.83
C LEU A 147 4.47 1.17 -10.04
N LYS A 148 3.57 0.43 -10.69
CA LYS A 148 2.45 -0.23 -10.01
C LYS A 148 2.95 -1.14 -8.88
N ARG A 149 4.04 -1.85 -9.09
CA ARG A 149 4.66 -2.70 -8.06
C ARG A 149 5.26 -1.90 -6.90
N ILE A 150 5.75 -0.69 -7.14
CA ILE A 150 6.35 0.17 -6.10
C ILE A 150 5.26 0.96 -5.36
N VAL A 151 4.26 1.47 -6.07
CA VAL A 151 3.26 2.43 -5.58
C VAL A 151 2.00 1.77 -5.05
N LEU A 152 1.49 0.69 -5.67
CA LEU A 152 0.24 0.06 -5.22
C LEU A 152 0.31 -0.61 -3.83
N PRO A 153 1.43 -1.21 -3.39
CA PRO A 153 1.50 -1.72 -2.02
C PRO A 153 1.74 -0.61 -0.97
N THR A 154 1.83 0.68 -1.35
CA THR A 154 2.19 1.76 -0.42
C THR A 154 1.10 2.82 -0.20
N VAL A 155 0.04 2.85 -1.01
CA VAL A 155 -1.09 3.77 -0.79
C VAL A 155 -2.31 2.96 -0.35
N PRO A 156 -2.68 3.01 0.94
CA PRO A 156 -3.80 2.24 1.44
C PRO A 156 -5.11 2.78 0.86
N CYS A 157 -5.99 1.88 0.44
CA CYS A 157 -7.29 2.23 -0.14
C CYS A 157 -8.22 2.76 0.97
N ARG A 158 -8.87 3.92 0.75
CA ARG A 158 -9.79 4.52 1.73
C ARG A 158 -11.23 4.17 1.41
N ILE A 159 -11.91 3.49 2.34
CA ILE A 159 -13.30 3.04 2.20
C ILE A 159 -14.19 3.75 3.22
N GLY A 160 -15.09 4.62 2.76
CA GLY A 160 -15.99 5.41 3.59
C GLY A 160 -17.37 4.78 3.78
N PHE A 161 -17.88 4.70 5.00
CA PHE A 161 -19.24 4.26 5.29
C PHE A 161 -20.15 5.46 5.54
N ILE A 162 -21.18 5.63 4.72
CA ILE A 162 -22.19 6.69 4.86
C ILE A 162 -23.57 6.06 5.08
N GLY A 163 -24.51 6.82 5.65
CA GLY A 163 -25.85 6.31 5.93
C GLY A 163 -26.45 6.94 7.19
N GLU A 164 -27.75 6.79 7.39
CA GLU A 164 -28.42 7.31 8.58
C GLU A 164 -27.84 6.74 9.89
N THR A 165 -28.19 7.35 11.02
CA THR A 165 -27.86 6.75 12.32
C THR A 165 -28.56 5.40 12.50
N SER A 166 -27.91 4.48 13.22
CA SER A 166 -28.47 3.16 13.55
C SER A 166 -28.71 2.19 12.38
N VAL A 167 -28.27 2.48 11.15
CA VAL A 167 -28.36 1.54 10.00
C VAL A 167 -27.33 0.41 10.04
N GLY A 168 -26.45 0.38 11.05
CA GLY A 168 -25.47 -0.68 11.26
C GLY A 168 -24.15 -0.53 10.50
N LYS A 169 -23.75 0.69 10.12
CA LYS A 169 -22.43 1.00 9.52
C LYS A 169 -21.27 0.40 10.30
N THR A 170 -21.24 0.69 11.60
CA THR A 170 -20.26 0.19 12.57
C THR A 170 -20.19 -1.34 12.61
N SER A 171 -21.32 -2.03 12.54
CA SER A 171 -21.36 -3.49 12.57
C SER A 171 -20.78 -4.08 11.28
N LEU A 172 -21.11 -3.48 10.14
CA LEU A 172 -20.55 -3.86 8.84
C LEU A 172 -19.03 -3.61 8.78
N LEU A 173 -18.57 -2.47 9.29
CA LEU A 173 -17.15 -2.15 9.38
C LEU A 173 -16.39 -3.19 10.23
N LYS A 174 -16.94 -3.56 11.40
CA LYS A 174 -16.33 -4.59 12.27
C LYS A 174 -16.24 -5.95 11.56
N TYR A 175 -17.30 -6.34 10.85
CA TYR A 175 -17.32 -7.56 10.05
C TYR A 175 -16.23 -7.56 8.97
N LEU A 176 -16.10 -6.47 8.22
CA LEU A 176 -15.08 -6.34 7.16
C LEU A 176 -13.64 -6.34 7.70
N ARG A 177 -13.43 -5.89 8.95
CA ARG A 177 -12.14 -5.93 9.63
C ARG A 177 -11.80 -7.28 10.25
N ASN A 178 -12.63 -8.32 10.08
CA ASN A 178 -12.50 -9.62 10.75
C ASN A 178 -12.38 -9.50 12.28
N ILE A 179 -13.04 -8.50 12.89
CA ILE A 179 -13.08 -8.38 14.35
C ILE A 179 -14.25 -9.23 14.84
N ASP A 180 -13.96 -10.45 15.29
CA ASP A 180 -14.96 -11.33 15.87
C ASP A 180 -15.63 -10.67 17.10
N TYR A 181 -16.95 -10.60 17.07
CA TYR A 181 -17.76 -9.96 18.13
C TYR A 181 -17.72 -10.74 19.46
N TYR A 182 -17.19 -11.97 19.45
CA TYR A 182 -17.31 -12.95 20.54
C TYR A 182 -16.00 -13.46 21.14
N ASP A 183 -14.83 -13.12 20.61
CA ASP A 183 -13.57 -13.62 21.19
C ASP A 183 -13.07 -12.70 22.32
N THR A 184 -13.85 -12.64 23.40
CA THR A 184 -13.39 -12.07 24.66
C THR A 184 -12.71 -13.08 25.58
N ASP A 185 -12.66 -14.38 25.23
CA ASP A 185 -12.20 -15.38 26.20
C ASP A 185 -10.94 -16.18 25.87
N ASN A 186 -10.55 -16.56 24.64
CA ASN A 186 -9.31 -17.35 24.51
C ASN A 186 -8.75 -17.41 23.06
N SER A 187 -7.99 -16.41 22.63
CA SER A 187 -6.91 -16.65 21.66
C SER A 187 -5.73 -15.70 21.85
N LYS A 188 -4.65 -16.24 22.42
CA LYS A 188 -3.31 -15.64 22.39
C LYS A 188 -2.73 -15.89 21.00
N THR A 189 -2.95 -14.97 20.06
CA THR A 189 -2.15 -14.90 18.83
C THR A 189 -2.16 -13.46 18.30
N GLU A 190 -1.07 -12.74 18.59
CA GLU A 190 -0.42 -11.73 17.74
C GLU A 190 -1.25 -10.72 16.93
N ILE A 191 -2.25 -10.07 17.53
CA ILE A 191 -2.69 -8.72 17.10
C ILE A 191 -2.78 -7.83 18.35
N ALA A 192 -1.63 -7.57 18.97
CA ALA A 192 -1.54 -6.90 20.26
C ALA A 192 -1.14 -5.41 20.19
N THR A 193 -1.08 -4.80 19.01
CA THR A 193 -0.57 -3.42 18.85
C THR A 193 -1.60 -2.38 18.41
N GLU A 194 -2.77 -2.75 17.90
CA GLU A 194 -3.85 -1.79 17.71
C GLU A 194 -4.85 -1.87 18.85
N ARG A 195 -4.69 -0.93 19.78
CA ARG A 195 -5.68 -0.64 20.82
C ARG A 195 -7.07 -0.63 20.20
N ARG A 196 -7.92 -1.53 20.71
CA ARG A 196 -9.38 -1.56 20.65
C ARG A 196 -10.01 -0.15 20.52
N ILE A 197 -10.11 0.37 19.30
CA ILE A 197 -11.14 1.35 18.97
C ILE A 197 -12.24 0.52 18.31
N LEU A 198 -13.11 -0.04 19.15
CA LEU A 198 -14.43 -0.44 18.68
C LEU A 198 -15.05 0.83 18.10
N SER A 199 -15.44 0.85 16.81
CA SER A 199 -16.33 1.92 16.34
C SER A 199 -17.54 1.92 17.30
N PRO A 200 -17.77 3.03 18.02
CA PRO A 200 -18.81 3.09 19.03
C PRO A 200 -20.16 3.19 18.31
N VAL A 201 -21.04 2.21 18.50
CA VAL A 201 -22.45 2.34 18.14
C VAL A 201 -23.04 3.36 19.12
N ARG A 202 -23.09 4.64 18.74
CA ARG A 202 -23.58 5.70 19.63
C ARG A 202 -25.09 5.81 19.55
N VAL A 203 -25.75 5.48 20.65
CA VAL A 203 -27.16 5.78 20.89
C VAL A 203 -27.22 7.18 21.50
N GLY A 204 -27.64 8.17 20.72
CA GLY A 204 -27.95 9.52 21.20
C GLY A 204 -26.75 10.48 21.30
N LYS A 205 -26.81 11.53 20.47
CA LYS A 205 -26.11 12.83 20.56
C LYS A 205 -24.57 12.84 20.50
N SER A 206 -24.10 13.40 19.39
CA SER A 206 -22.92 14.25 19.22
C SER A 206 -21.54 13.62 19.46
N THR A 207 -20.84 13.38 18.36
CA THR A 207 -19.44 13.81 18.20
C THR A 207 -19.19 14.15 16.74
N LEU A 208 -18.88 15.43 16.49
CA LEU A 208 -18.31 16.00 15.26
C LEU A 208 -16.98 15.31 14.83
N CYS A 209 -16.97 14.01 14.55
CA CYS A 209 -15.74 13.30 14.20
C CYS A 209 -15.97 12.12 13.25
N GLN A 210 -15.26 12.15 12.12
CA GLN A 210 -14.89 11.00 11.31
C GLN A 210 -13.97 10.06 12.11
N LEU A 211 -14.19 8.75 12.03
CA LEU A 211 -13.31 7.74 12.64
C LEU A 211 -12.61 6.93 11.56
N GLU A 212 -11.28 6.87 11.63
CA GLU A 212 -10.45 6.10 10.70
C GLU A 212 -9.90 4.85 11.38
N PHE A 213 -9.84 3.75 10.62
CA PHE A 213 -9.40 2.45 11.09
C PHE A 213 -8.49 1.82 10.04
N ASP A 214 -7.21 1.77 10.33
CA ASP A 214 -6.24 1.06 9.50
C ASP A 214 -6.45 -0.45 9.63
N THR A 215 -6.30 -1.18 8.53
CA THR A 215 -6.43 -2.64 8.47
C THR A 215 -5.52 -3.20 7.39
N GLN A 216 -4.65 -4.13 7.79
CA GLN A 216 -3.78 -4.87 6.90
C GLN A 216 -4.27 -6.31 6.77
N TYR A 217 -4.57 -6.74 5.55
CA TYR A 217 -5.01 -8.10 5.25
C TYR A 217 -3.81 -9.04 5.06
N THR A 218 -4.07 -10.34 5.16
CA THR A 218 -3.04 -11.40 5.08
C THR A 218 -2.33 -11.47 3.73
N ASP A 219 -2.92 -10.91 2.68
CA ASP A 219 -2.33 -10.78 1.34
C ASP A 219 -1.46 -9.53 1.18
N GLY A 220 -1.30 -8.72 2.24
CA GLY A 220 -0.53 -7.48 2.24
C GLY A 220 -1.33 -6.25 1.78
N THR A 221 -2.62 -6.40 1.52
CA THR A 221 -3.49 -5.25 1.18
C THR A 221 -3.71 -4.37 2.41
N GLU A 222 -3.42 -3.07 2.28
CA GLU A 222 -3.71 -2.07 3.32
C GLU A 222 -4.97 -1.27 2.95
N VAL A 223 -5.88 -1.17 3.90
CA VAL A 223 -7.16 -0.47 3.76
C VAL A 223 -7.39 0.42 4.97
N ILE A 224 -7.82 1.66 4.73
CA ILE A 224 -8.30 2.57 5.78
C ILE A 224 -9.83 2.61 5.70
N PHE A 225 -10.49 2.09 6.71
CA PHE A 225 -11.94 2.22 6.84
C PHE A 225 -12.30 3.52 7.53
N VAL A 226 -13.22 4.28 6.95
CA VAL A 226 -13.65 5.58 7.43
C VAL A 226 -15.13 5.54 7.79
N ASP A 227 -15.46 5.55 9.08
CA ASP A 227 -16.84 5.62 9.57
C ASP A 227 -17.27 7.09 9.62
N ILE A 228 -18.14 7.49 8.70
CA ILE A 228 -18.67 8.86 8.61
C ILE A 228 -19.93 8.91 9.47
N GLU A 229 -20.08 9.96 10.29
CA GLU A 229 -21.20 10.10 11.22
C GLU A 229 -22.56 9.89 10.50
N GLY A 230 -23.55 9.36 11.20
CA GLY A 230 -24.86 9.16 10.57
C GLY A 230 -25.66 10.45 10.50
N SER A 231 -26.30 10.72 9.36
CA SER A 231 -27.30 11.80 9.28
C SER A 231 -28.43 11.51 10.28
N THR A 232 -28.85 12.54 11.02
CA THR A 232 -30.02 12.49 11.90
C THR A 232 -31.11 13.45 11.44
N ASP A 233 -32.38 13.17 11.77
CA ASP A 233 -33.50 14.10 11.53
C ASP A 233 -33.33 15.46 12.24
N TYR A 234 -32.44 15.54 13.24
CA TYR A 234 -32.11 16.77 13.96
C TYR A 234 -31.08 17.65 13.24
N ASP A 235 -30.50 17.17 12.14
CA ASP A 235 -29.56 17.96 11.32
C ASP A 235 -30.28 18.93 10.38
N THR A 236 -31.62 19.00 10.39
CA THR A 236 -32.38 19.98 9.58
C THR A 236 -32.13 21.44 9.98
N ASP A 237 -31.60 21.68 11.19
CA ASP A 237 -31.23 23.02 11.67
C ASP A 237 -29.81 23.44 11.26
N LEU A 238 -29.02 22.51 10.71
CA LEU A 238 -27.73 22.79 10.08
C LEU A 238 -27.97 22.77 8.58
N GLU A 239 -27.71 23.89 7.91
CA GLU A 239 -27.92 24.05 6.47
C GLU A 239 -27.48 22.80 5.69
N SER A 240 -28.24 22.46 4.64
CA SER A 240 -28.06 21.33 3.73
C SER A 240 -26.66 21.15 3.09
N GLY A 241 -25.66 21.92 3.51
CA GLY A 241 -24.23 21.70 3.28
C GLY A 241 -23.54 20.74 4.28
N ASN A 242 -24.09 20.45 5.47
CA ASN A 242 -23.28 19.81 6.52
C ASN A 242 -22.89 18.35 6.23
N TYR A 243 -23.80 17.50 5.74
CA TYR A 243 -23.45 16.08 5.53
C TYR A 243 -22.64 15.81 4.26
N PHE A 244 -22.88 16.57 3.19
CA PHE A 244 -22.07 16.48 1.98
C PHE A 244 -20.62 16.91 2.24
N ASP A 245 -20.41 17.89 3.14
CA ASP A 245 -19.08 18.29 3.56
C ASP A 245 -18.37 17.18 4.35
N GLU A 246 -19.05 16.45 5.23
CA GLU A 246 -18.46 15.29 5.91
C GLU A 246 -18.10 14.17 4.92
N ILE A 247 -18.96 13.88 3.94
CA ILE A 247 -18.66 12.94 2.85
C ILE A 247 -17.41 13.39 2.07
N ARG A 248 -17.31 14.69 1.74
CA ARG A 248 -16.20 15.27 0.99
C ARG A 248 -14.90 15.29 1.79
N LYS A 249 -14.95 15.64 3.08
CA LYS A 249 -13.78 15.67 3.98
C LYS A 249 -13.19 14.28 4.17
N ALA A 250 -14.01 13.24 4.10
CA ALA A 250 -13.56 11.86 4.23
C ALA A 250 -12.59 11.41 3.13
N ASP A 251 -12.67 12.03 1.94
CA ASP A 251 -11.84 11.76 0.75
C ASP A 251 -11.52 10.27 0.59
N CYS A 252 -12.56 9.50 0.32
CA CYS A 252 -12.46 8.05 0.15
C CYS A 252 -12.39 7.69 -1.33
N ASP A 253 -11.73 6.58 -1.64
CA ASP A 253 -11.67 6.01 -2.98
C ASP A 253 -12.99 5.31 -3.34
N LEU A 254 -13.57 4.64 -2.34
CA LEU A 254 -14.86 3.94 -2.41
C LEU A 254 -15.76 4.39 -1.25
N TYR A 255 -17.04 4.65 -1.55
CA TYR A 255 -18.06 4.88 -0.55
C TYR A 255 -19.06 3.72 -0.48
N ILE A 256 -19.41 3.31 0.73
CA ILE A 256 -20.42 2.31 1.03
C ILE A 256 -21.61 3.04 1.68
N LEU A 257 -22.71 3.15 0.94
CA LEU A 257 -23.96 3.74 1.43
C LEU A 257 -24.84 2.66 2.06
N VAL A 258 -24.92 2.69 3.38
CA VAL A 258 -25.67 1.73 4.20
C VAL A 258 -27.04 2.30 4.55
N PHE A 259 -28.09 1.49 4.35
CA PHE A 259 -29.47 1.82 4.71
C PHE A 259 -30.22 0.56 5.14
N ASP A 260 -31.17 0.64 6.07
CA ASP A 260 -31.97 -0.52 6.52
C ASP A 260 -33.41 -0.53 5.97
N ASN A 261 -33.94 0.65 5.68
CA ASN A 261 -35.29 0.85 5.19
C ASN A 261 -35.37 0.94 3.65
N ARG A 262 -36.42 1.58 3.12
CA ARG A 262 -36.53 1.84 1.68
C ARG A 262 -35.46 2.85 1.27
N PHE A 263 -34.97 2.72 0.04
CA PHE A 263 -34.05 3.69 -0.53
C PHE A 263 -34.79 5.03 -0.75
N ALA A 264 -34.52 6.00 0.12
CA ALA A 264 -35.15 7.31 0.14
C ALA A 264 -34.44 8.32 -0.80
N ASP A 265 -35.11 9.44 -1.08
CA ASP A 265 -34.56 10.51 -1.94
C ASP A 265 -33.25 11.09 -1.38
N MET A 266 -33.12 11.15 -0.06
CA MET A 266 -31.89 11.57 0.60
C MET A 266 -30.70 10.67 0.23
N HIS A 267 -30.88 9.34 0.28
CA HIS A 267 -29.86 8.37 -0.15
C HIS A 267 -29.48 8.55 -1.62
N LYS A 268 -30.48 8.81 -2.46
CA LYS A 268 -30.27 9.09 -3.89
C LYS A 268 -29.44 10.37 -4.09
N ASN A 269 -29.66 11.40 -3.28
CA ASN A 269 -28.90 12.64 -3.33
C ASN A 269 -27.44 12.41 -2.92
N TRP A 270 -27.17 11.66 -1.85
CA TRP A 270 -25.81 11.31 -1.43
C TRP A 270 -25.07 10.49 -2.50
N HIS A 271 -25.73 9.46 -3.04
CA HIS A 271 -25.17 8.66 -4.12
C HIS A 271 -24.83 9.52 -5.35
N ASN A 272 -25.75 10.39 -5.78
CA ASN A 272 -25.51 11.28 -6.91
C ASN A 272 -24.34 12.23 -6.66
N TYR A 273 -24.21 12.77 -5.46
CA TYR A 273 -23.09 13.62 -5.09
C TYR A 273 -21.75 12.88 -5.19
N ILE A 274 -21.65 11.68 -4.63
CA ILE A 274 -20.41 10.89 -4.67
C ILE A 274 -20.03 10.54 -6.12
N VAL A 275 -20.98 10.05 -6.91
CA VAL A 275 -20.69 9.57 -8.26
C VAL A 275 -20.47 10.73 -9.24
N LYS A 276 -21.28 11.80 -9.17
CA LYS A 276 -21.26 12.88 -10.17
C LYS A 276 -20.36 14.04 -9.78
N GLU A 277 -20.32 14.42 -8.51
CA GLU A 277 -19.57 15.60 -8.05
C GLU A 277 -18.18 15.21 -7.55
N LEU A 278 -18.05 14.14 -6.75
CA LEU A 278 -16.75 13.67 -6.27
C LEU A 278 -16.03 12.76 -7.28
N ASN A 279 -16.75 12.23 -8.27
CA ASN A 279 -16.23 11.25 -9.25
C ASN A 279 -15.56 10.05 -8.55
N ARG A 280 -16.29 9.47 -7.59
CA ARG A 280 -15.86 8.30 -6.81
C ARG A 280 -16.84 7.15 -6.96
N GLU A 281 -16.39 5.93 -6.65
CA GLU A 281 -17.25 4.75 -6.65
C GLU A 281 -18.16 4.73 -5.42
N CYS A 282 -19.42 4.34 -5.59
CA CYS A 282 -20.39 4.22 -4.51
C CYS A 282 -21.16 2.91 -4.59
N TRP A 283 -21.11 2.10 -3.53
CA TRP A 283 -21.87 0.85 -3.41
C TRP A 283 -23.03 1.03 -2.46
N LEU A 284 -24.19 0.51 -2.83
CA LEU A 284 -25.36 0.51 -1.96
C LEU A 284 -25.40 -0.79 -1.17
N VAL A 285 -25.57 -0.68 0.15
CA VAL A 285 -25.71 -1.83 1.05
C VAL A 285 -26.99 -1.70 1.83
N ARG A 286 -27.94 -2.59 1.56
CA ARG A 286 -29.12 -2.71 2.40
C ARG A 286 -28.83 -3.64 3.58
N ASN A 287 -28.79 -3.06 4.77
CA ASN A 287 -28.57 -3.78 6.00
C ASN A 287 -29.88 -4.20 6.67
N LYS A 288 -29.78 -5.06 7.68
CA LYS A 288 -30.91 -5.58 8.48
C LYS A 288 -31.98 -6.32 7.68
N ILE A 289 -31.55 -7.12 6.72
CA ILE A 289 -32.46 -7.94 5.91
C ILE A 289 -33.16 -9.03 6.74
N ASP A 290 -32.56 -9.46 7.84
CA ASP A 290 -33.15 -10.37 8.83
C ASP A 290 -34.47 -9.83 9.38
N ASP A 291 -34.50 -8.58 9.84
CA ASP A 291 -35.71 -7.97 10.40
C ASP A 291 -36.85 -7.91 9.35
N LEU A 292 -36.50 -7.51 8.12
CA LEU A 292 -37.46 -7.49 7.01
C LEU A 292 -37.98 -8.88 6.68
N PHE A 293 -37.09 -9.87 6.65
CA PHE A 293 -37.44 -11.26 6.39
C PHE A 293 -38.39 -11.79 7.47
N LEU A 294 -38.06 -11.63 8.74
CA LEU A 294 -38.87 -12.12 9.87
C LEU A 294 -40.25 -11.47 9.89
N ARG A 295 -40.34 -10.16 9.65
CA ARG A 295 -41.62 -9.45 9.55
C ARG A 295 -42.46 -9.97 8.39
N THR A 296 -41.87 -10.09 7.20
CA THR A 296 -42.58 -10.57 6.00
C THR A 296 -43.03 -12.01 6.18
N PHE A 297 -42.22 -12.84 6.84
CA PHE A 297 -42.57 -14.22 7.17
C PHE A 297 -43.78 -14.28 8.10
N LYS A 298 -43.79 -13.47 9.16
CA LYS A 298 -44.92 -13.40 10.09
C LYS A 298 -46.20 -12.92 9.40
N GLU A 299 -46.11 -11.95 8.49
CA GLU A 299 -47.24 -11.46 7.69
C GLU A 299 -47.79 -12.53 6.74
N ASP A 300 -46.91 -13.24 6.02
CA ASP A 300 -47.31 -14.26 5.03
C ASP A 300 -47.81 -15.56 5.69
N VAL A 301 -47.26 -15.95 6.85
CA VAL A 301 -47.50 -17.25 7.51
C VAL A 301 -48.42 -17.14 8.74
N GLY A 302 -48.56 -15.95 9.33
CA GLY A 302 -49.33 -15.70 10.54
C GLY A 302 -48.68 -16.25 11.83
N GLN A 303 -47.41 -16.64 11.79
CA GLN A 303 -46.65 -17.23 12.90
C GLN A 303 -45.21 -16.73 12.89
N GLU A 304 -44.58 -16.66 14.06
CA GLU A 304 -43.14 -16.36 14.18
C GLU A 304 -42.28 -17.43 13.49
N PHE A 305 -41.18 -17.02 12.86
CA PHE A 305 -40.28 -17.95 12.13
C PHE A 305 -39.83 -19.09 13.04
N ASN A 306 -39.34 -18.78 14.23
CA ASN A 306 -38.84 -19.76 15.21
C ASN A 306 -39.92 -20.67 15.80
N SER A 307 -41.20 -20.30 15.70
CA SER A 307 -42.33 -21.11 16.16
C SER A 307 -42.99 -21.89 15.03
N SER A 308 -42.57 -21.69 13.78
CA SER A 308 -43.11 -22.39 12.62
C SER A 308 -42.40 -23.73 12.37
N SER A 309 -43.10 -24.69 11.77
CA SER A 309 -42.51 -25.98 11.35
C SER A 309 -41.48 -25.78 10.24
N GLU A 310 -40.43 -26.60 10.21
CA GLU A 310 -39.38 -26.58 9.19
C GLU A 310 -39.92 -26.60 7.75
N ALA A 311 -40.92 -27.44 7.46
CA ALA A 311 -41.56 -27.49 6.13
C ALA A 311 -42.20 -26.15 5.71
N LYS A 312 -42.73 -25.36 6.65
CA LYS A 312 -43.25 -24.01 6.38
C LYS A 312 -42.10 -23.02 6.18
N ARG A 313 -41.05 -23.09 6.99
CA ARG A 313 -39.86 -22.25 6.83
C ARG A 313 -39.28 -22.39 5.43
N ASN A 314 -39.00 -23.63 5.01
CA ASN A 314 -38.40 -23.92 3.71
C ASN A 314 -39.29 -23.47 2.55
N ARG A 315 -40.62 -23.70 2.65
CA ARG A 315 -41.56 -23.32 1.60
C ARG A 315 -41.65 -21.81 1.37
N TYR A 316 -41.55 -20.99 2.42
CA TYR A 316 -41.76 -19.55 2.33
C TYR A 316 -40.47 -18.75 2.29
N ALA A 317 -39.36 -19.27 2.83
CA ALA A 317 -38.09 -18.55 2.93
C ALA A 317 -37.59 -18.05 1.57
N GLU A 318 -37.46 -18.95 0.58
CA GLU A 318 -36.99 -18.57 -0.76
C GLU A 318 -37.89 -17.54 -1.44
N LYS A 319 -39.21 -17.69 -1.30
CA LYS A 319 -40.19 -16.77 -1.88
C LYS A 319 -40.07 -15.38 -1.27
N ILE A 320 -39.92 -15.29 0.05
CA ILE A 320 -39.77 -14.03 0.77
C ILE A 320 -38.45 -13.36 0.41
N ILE A 321 -37.34 -14.11 0.39
CA ILE A 321 -36.04 -13.59 -0.02
C ILE A 321 -36.08 -13.06 -1.45
N LYS A 322 -36.70 -13.81 -2.38
CA LYS A 322 -36.87 -13.37 -3.77
C LYS A 322 -37.68 -12.08 -3.85
N ARG A 323 -38.79 -11.99 -3.12
CA ARG A 323 -39.61 -10.77 -3.04
C ARG A 323 -38.82 -9.59 -2.47
N ILE A 324 -38.03 -9.82 -1.42
CA ILE A 324 -37.15 -8.80 -0.83
C ILE A 324 -36.19 -8.31 -1.92
N ARG A 325 -35.46 -9.20 -2.59
CA ARG A 325 -34.53 -8.86 -3.67
C ARG A 325 -35.20 -8.01 -4.76
N GLU A 326 -36.33 -8.47 -5.31
CA GLU A 326 -37.08 -7.76 -6.36
C GLU A 326 -37.54 -6.36 -5.90
N SER A 327 -38.00 -6.25 -4.63
CA SER A 327 -38.44 -4.97 -4.07
C SER A 327 -37.30 -3.98 -3.87
N VAL A 328 -36.07 -4.44 -3.64
CA VAL A 328 -34.92 -3.54 -3.48
C VAL A 328 -34.33 -3.15 -4.83
N SER A 329 -34.20 -4.11 -5.77
CA SER A 329 -33.65 -3.86 -7.12
C SER A 329 -34.50 -2.88 -7.94
N SER A 330 -35.82 -2.89 -7.75
CA SER A 330 -36.72 -1.93 -8.42
C SER A 330 -36.56 -0.49 -7.94
N GLY A 331 -35.99 -0.27 -6.75
CA GLY A 331 -35.75 1.06 -6.19
C GLY A 331 -34.38 1.66 -6.56
N THR A 332 -33.45 0.85 -7.07
CA THR A 332 -32.04 1.26 -7.25
C THR A 332 -31.63 1.55 -8.70
N ASN A 333 -32.50 1.40 -9.70
CA ASN A 333 -32.25 1.77 -11.11
C ASN A 333 -30.87 1.35 -11.67
N GLY A 334 -30.42 0.12 -11.39
CA GLY A 334 -29.14 -0.40 -11.90
C GLY A 334 -27.90 -0.03 -11.08
N ILE A 335 -28.08 0.53 -9.88
CA ILE A 335 -26.98 0.72 -8.92
C ILE A 335 -26.66 -0.61 -8.24
N LYS A 336 -25.35 -0.93 -8.15
CA LYS A 336 -24.82 -2.13 -7.50
C LYS A 336 -25.26 -2.19 -6.03
N LEU A 337 -25.99 -3.24 -5.69
CA LEU A 337 -26.65 -3.41 -4.40
C LEU A 337 -26.19 -4.71 -3.71
N TYR A 338 -25.84 -4.58 -2.44
CA TYR A 338 -25.52 -5.70 -1.56
C TYR A 338 -26.51 -5.80 -0.41
N LEU A 339 -26.73 -7.02 0.10
CA LEU A 339 -27.65 -7.33 1.17
C LEU A 339 -26.88 -7.90 2.36
N THR A 340 -27.09 -7.33 3.55
CA THR A 340 -26.42 -7.77 4.79
C THR A 340 -27.44 -8.02 5.91
N PHE A 341 -27.13 -8.99 6.77
CA PHE A 341 -27.94 -9.39 7.93
C PHE A 341 -27.37 -8.76 9.21
N SER A 342 -28.23 -8.39 10.17
CA SER A 342 -27.79 -7.78 11.44
C SER A 342 -27.22 -8.79 12.42
N SER A 343 -27.66 -10.05 12.33
CA SER A 343 -27.31 -11.13 13.25
C SER A 343 -26.62 -12.29 12.52
N CYS A 344 -25.48 -12.74 13.08
CA CYS A 344 -24.84 -14.00 12.71
C CYS A 344 -25.66 -15.22 13.16
N ASP A 345 -26.73 -15.05 13.95
CA ASP A 345 -27.59 -16.12 14.51
C ASP A 345 -28.53 -16.78 13.48
N THR A 346 -28.18 -16.73 12.19
CA THR A 346 -28.90 -17.46 11.15
C THR A 346 -27.96 -18.44 10.44
N ASP A 347 -27.40 -19.36 11.22
CA ASP A 347 -26.61 -20.51 10.74
C ASP A 347 -27.35 -21.34 9.65
N GLY A 348 -28.67 -21.16 9.47
CA GLY A 348 -29.45 -21.75 8.38
C GLY A 348 -29.74 -20.87 7.15
N LEU A 349 -29.55 -19.54 7.20
CA LEU A 349 -29.86 -18.62 6.07
C LEU A 349 -28.61 -18.21 5.28
N ASN A 350 -27.43 -18.19 5.93
CA ASN A 350 -26.20 -17.69 5.32
C ASN A 350 -25.61 -18.59 4.21
N GLU A 351 -25.84 -19.90 4.24
CA GLU A 351 -25.26 -20.84 3.25
C GLU A 351 -25.84 -20.71 1.83
N ASN A 352 -27.06 -20.15 1.67
CA ASN A 352 -27.74 -20.07 0.38
C ASN A 352 -27.64 -18.70 -0.32
N LEU A 353 -27.07 -17.67 0.33
CA LEU A 353 -27.20 -16.28 -0.14
C LEU A 353 -25.89 -15.58 -0.50
N SER A 354 -24.74 -16.17 -0.18
CA SER A 354 -23.41 -15.53 -0.26
C SER A 354 -22.69 -15.65 -1.62
N LYS A 355 -23.32 -16.15 -2.69
CA LYS A 355 -22.55 -16.61 -3.86
C LYS A 355 -22.35 -15.67 -5.06
N GLU A 356 -23.04 -14.53 -5.23
CA GLU A 356 -22.76 -13.68 -6.41
C GLU A 356 -22.96 -12.17 -6.16
N PRO A 357 -22.01 -11.29 -6.56
CA PRO A 357 -22.27 -9.89 -6.81
C PRO A 357 -23.02 -9.73 -8.13
N TYR A 358 -24.12 -8.98 -8.14
CA TYR A 358 -24.92 -8.73 -9.35
C TYR A 358 -24.65 -7.31 -9.87
N GLY A 359 -24.36 -7.24 -11.18
CA GLY A 359 -24.15 -6.00 -11.93
C GLY A 359 -25.42 -5.38 -12.48
#